data_AF-A0A0X6ZSS0-F1
#
_entry.id   AF-A0A0X6ZSS0-F1
#
_cell.length_a   1.000
_cell.length_b   1.000
_cell.length_c   1.000
_cell.angle_alpha   90.00
_cell.angle_beta   90.00
_cell.angle_gamma   90.00
#
_symmetry.space_group_name_H-M   'P 1'
#
loop_
_entity.id
_entity.type
_entity.pdbx_description
1 polymer ?
#
loop_
_entity_poly.entity_id
_entity_poly.type
_entity_poly.pdbx_seq_one_letter_code
_entity_poly.pdbx_strand_id
1 'polypeptide(L)'
;MNCRQHVPPQSTSLPVLLRLRQANRYVVVVRKDERTISSKPFWNELQALLTLGISNEFWPYVRTEVLSMIHHNDLPPGTVLFARKNRRGDVLSAVAWLAEGIDTEIYTSIEEALAAVNVKDAAKRPYAKTLANDIVR
;
A
#
# COMPACT_ATOMS: atom_id res chain seq x y z
N MET A 1 -6.27 -31.57 -36.62
CA MET A 1 -5.59 -30.28 -36.35
C MET A 1 -6.49 -29.47 -35.43
N ASN A 2 -6.24 -29.49 -34.12
CA ASN A 2 -7.02 -28.74 -33.15
C ASN A 2 -6.32 -27.40 -32.89
N CYS A 3 -6.76 -26.36 -33.58
CA CYS A 3 -6.44 -24.98 -33.23
C CYS A 3 -7.09 -24.71 -31.88
N ARG A 4 -6.34 -24.90 -30.80
CA ARG A 4 -6.73 -24.44 -29.47
C ARG A 4 -6.96 -22.95 -29.58
N GLN A 5 -8.22 -22.55 -29.58
CA GLN A 5 -8.62 -21.16 -29.44
C GLN A 5 -7.97 -20.68 -28.14
N HIS A 6 -6.96 -19.82 -28.29
CA HIS A 6 -6.40 -19.09 -27.17
C HIS A 6 -7.48 -18.09 -26.77
N VAL A 7 -8.40 -18.54 -25.91
CA VAL A 7 -9.36 -17.66 -25.26
C VAL A 7 -8.49 -16.75 -24.38
N PRO A 8 -8.40 -15.43 -24.65
CA PRO A 8 -7.72 -14.54 -23.74
C PRO A 8 -8.43 -14.67 -22.39
N PRO A 9 -7.72 -14.80 -21.26
CA PRO A 9 -8.37 -14.79 -19.97
C PRO A 9 -9.26 -13.55 -19.89
N GLN A 10 -10.53 -13.78 -19.55
CA GLN A 10 -11.55 -12.75 -19.39
C GLN A 10 -10.99 -11.61 -18.55
N SER A 11 -10.64 -10.48 -19.18
CA SER A 11 -10.35 -9.18 -18.59
C SER A 11 -10.06 -9.16 -17.07
N THR A 12 -9.04 -9.88 -16.61
CA THR A 12 -8.44 -9.65 -15.31
C THR A 12 -7.27 -8.71 -15.58
N SER A 13 -7.50 -7.42 -15.37
CA SER A 13 -6.40 -6.46 -15.38
C SER A 13 -5.29 -7.01 -14.47
N LEU A 14 -4.11 -7.21 -15.03
CA LEU A 14 -2.95 -7.67 -14.24
C LEU A 14 -2.80 -6.75 -13.02
N PRO A 15 -2.42 -7.30 -11.86
CA PRO A 15 -2.29 -6.52 -10.65
C PRO A 15 -1.24 -5.42 -10.84
N VAL A 16 -1.37 -4.34 -10.08
CA VAL A 16 -0.30 -3.34 -9.96
C VAL A 16 0.40 -3.56 -8.63
N LEU A 17 1.70 -3.79 -8.66
CA LEU A 17 2.54 -3.91 -7.49
C LEU A 17 3.05 -2.54 -7.09
N LEU A 18 2.89 -2.17 -5.82
CA LEU A 18 3.43 -0.94 -5.26
C LEU A 18 4.63 -1.28 -4.38
N ARG A 19 5.81 -0.83 -4.76
CA ARG A 19 7.04 -0.92 -3.96
C ARG A 19 7.12 0.29 -3.03
N LEU A 20 6.87 0.07 -1.75
CA LEU A 20 7.05 1.05 -0.69
C LEU A 20 8.53 1.08 -0.30
N ARG A 21 9.26 2.05 -0.80
CA ARG A 21 10.72 2.16 -0.68
C ARG A 21 11.12 3.02 0.52
N GLN A 22 12.01 2.46 1.33
CA GLN A 22 12.74 3.16 2.38
C GLN A 22 14.25 2.92 2.18
N ALA A 23 14.99 3.99 1.85
CA ALA A 23 16.41 3.91 1.50
C ALA A 23 16.68 2.84 0.41
N ASN A 24 17.42 1.77 0.75
CA ASN A 24 17.80 0.68 -0.15
C ASN A 24 16.88 -0.55 -0.04
N ARG A 25 15.84 -0.51 0.79
CA ARG A 25 14.89 -1.60 0.97
C ARG A 25 13.50 -1.19 0.49
N TYR A 26 12.71 -2.17 0.13
CA TYR A 26 11.30 -1.95 -0.15
C TYR A 26 10.46 -3.13 0.32
N VAL A 27 9.19 -2.84 0.54
CA VAL A 27 8.14 -3.82 0.75
C VAL A 27 7.15 -3.67 -0.41
N VAL A 28 6.53 -4.78 -0.83
CA VAL A 28 5.59 -4.81 -1.94
C VAL A 28 4.18 -4.97 -1.41
N VAL A 29 3.25 -4.14 -1.87
CA VAL A 29 1.81 -4.29 -1.63
C VAL A 29 1.08 -4.30 -2.96
N VAL A 30 -0.08 -4.93 -3.01
CA VAL A 30 -0.82 -5.13 -4.25
C VAL A 30 -1.96 -4.13 -4.31
N ARG A 31 -2.01 -3.32 -5.38
CA ARG A 31 -3.16 -2.47 -5.65
C ARG A 31 -4.36 -3.34 -6.06
N LYS A 32 -5.49 -3.16 -5.39
CA LYS A 32 -6.74 -3.87 -5.68
C LYS A 32 -7.61 -3.08 -6.65
N ASP A 33 -7.73 -1.78 -6.43
CA ASP A 33 -8.45 -0.83 -7.28
C ASP A 33 -7.71 0.52 -7.28
N GLU A 34 -8.30 1.57 -7.85
CA GLU A 34 -7.65 2.88 -7.93
C GLU A 34 -7.34 3.53 -6.57
N ARG A 35 -8.10 3.17 -5.53
CA ARG A 35 -8.05 3.79 -4.20
C ARG A 35 -7.63 2.85 -3.08
N THR A 36 -7.47 1.56 -3.35
CA THR A 36 -7.18 0.58 -2.31
C THR A 36 -6.05 -0.40 -2.64
N ILE A 37 -5.41 -0.87 -1.57
CA ILE A 37 -4.34 -1.86 -1.61
C ILE A 37 -4.64 -3.04 -0.69
N SER A 38 -3.89 -4.12 -0.87
CA SER A 38 -3.90 -5.28 0.01
C SER A 38 -3.33 -4.92 1.40
N SER A 39 -4.01 -5.37 2.46
CA SER A 39 -3.51 -5.27 3.83
C SER A 39 -2.26 -6.12 4.08
N LYS A 40 -2.00 -7.13 3.24
CA LYS A 40 -0.85 -8.02 3.38
C LYS A 40 0.35 -7.50 2.56
N PRO A 41 1.44 -7.06 3.21
CA PRO A 41 2.69 -6.77 2.53
C PRO A 41 3.49 -8.04 2.18
N PHE A 42 4.37 -7.91 1.19
CA PHE A 42 5.30 -8.94 0.71
C PHE A 42 6.74 -8.40 0.71
N TRP A 43 7.74 -9.25 0.94
CA TRP A 43 9.13 -8.81 0.99
C TRP A 43 9.74 -8.54 -0.39
N ASN A 44 9.17 -9.13 -1.44
CA ASN A 44 9.58 -8.92 -2.82
C ASN A 44 8.42 -9.23 -3.78
N GLU A 45 8.62 -8.88 -5.06
CA GLU A 45 7.60 -9.08 -6.09
C GLU A 45 7.33 -10.56 -6.38
N LEU A 46 8.35 -11.40 -6.34
CA LEU A 46 8.22 -12.84 -6.57
C LEU A 46 7.22 -13.46 -5.58
N GLN A 47 7.34 -13.12 -4.29
CA GLN A 47 6.40 -13.57 -3.26
C GLN A 47 4.97 -13.08 -3.53
N ALA A 48 4.81 -11.83 -3.96
CA ALA A 48 3.50 -11.28 -4.29
C ALA A 48 2.89 -12.03 -5.49
N LEU A 49 3.64 -12.19 -6.59
CA LEU A 49 3.21 -12.85 -7.81
C LEU A 49 2.81 -14.31 -7.58
N LEU A 50 3.62 -15.06 -6.82
CA LEU A 50 3.32 -16.43 -6.45
C LEU A 50 2.06 -16.53 -5.58
N THR A 51 1.90 -15.62 -4.62
CA THR A 51 0.70 -15.61 -3.74
C THR A 51 -0.57 -15.27 -4.53
N LEU A 52 -0.45 -14.43 -5.55
CA LEU A 52 -1.55 -14.06 -6.44
C LEU A 52 -1.85 -15.13 -7.51
N GLY A 53 -1.05 -16.20 -7.60
CA GLY A 53 -1.24 -17.25 -8.59
C GLY A 53 -1.01 -16.80 -10.04
N ILE A 54 -0.20 -15.75 -10.25
CA ILE A 54 0.09 -15.23 -11.60
C ILE A 54 1.09 -16.16 -12.29
N SER A 55 0.72 -16.71 -13.45
CA SER A 55 1.62 -17.53 -14.28
C SER A 55 2.88 -16.74 -14.68
N ASN A 56 4.03 -17.43 -14.70
CA ASN A 56 5.34 -16.82 -14.96
C ASN A 56 5.40 -16.08 -16.30
N GLU A 57 4.61 -16.54 -17.28
CA GLU A 57 4.50 -15.90 -18.60
C GLU A 57 3.94 -14.48 -18.53
N PHE A 58 3.16 -14.16 -17.49
CA PHE A 58 2.56 -12.84 -17.30
C PHE A 58 3.42 -11.89 -16.47
N TRP A 59 4.47 -12.36 -15.79
CA TRP A 59 5.28 -11.54 -14.90
C TRP A 59 5.87 -10.28 -15.55
N PRO A 60 6.40 -10.32 -16.79
CA PRO A 60 6.92 -9.11 -17.45
C PRO A 60 5.86 -8.04 -17.72
N TYR A 61 4.59 -8.40 -17.71
CA TYR A 61 3.46 -7.50 -17.99
C TYR A 61 2.83 -6.93 -16.71
N VAL A 62 3.23 -7.42 -15.54
CA VAL A 62 2.77 -6.89 -14.26
C VAL A 62 3.40 -5.52 -14.02
N ARG A 63 2.55 -4.52 -13.80
CA ARG A 63 3.01 -3.15 -13.59
C ARG A 63 3.52 -2.99 -12.18
N THR A 64 4.67 -2.33 -12.05
CA THR A 64 5.24 -1.94 -10.76
C THR A 64 5.33 -0.43 -10.65
N GLU A 65 4.78 0.12 -9.57
CA GLU A 65 4.97 1.52 -9.17
C GLU A 65 5.87 1.58 -7.92
N VAL A 66 6.67 2.65 -7.81
CA VAL A 66 7.54 2.87 -6.65
C VAL A 66 7.07 4.11 -5.90
N LEU A 67 6.79 3.95 -4.61
CA LEU A 67 6.48 5.04 -3.69
C LEU A 67 7.65 5.18 -2.73
N SER A 68 8.18 6.39 -2.57
CA SER A 68 9.31 6.64 -1.67
C SER A 68 8.82 7.18 -0.34
N MET A 69 9.48 6.80 0.76
CA MET A 69 9.21 7.35 2.08
C MET A 69 9.29 8.89 2.07
N ILE A 70 8.27 9.53 2.63
CA ILE A 70 8.21 10.97 2.84
C ILE A 70 8.36 11.23 4.33
N HIS A 71 9.30 12.10 4.68
CA HIS A 71 9.43 12.61 6.03
C HIS A 71 8.51 13.81 6.20
N HIS A 72 7.59 13.73 7.16
CA HIS A 72 6.70 14.82 7.52
C HIS A 72 6.65 14.93 9.05
N ASN A 73 6.77 16.15 9.57
CA ASN A 73 6.90 16.37 11.02
C ASN A 73 5.60 16.08 11.77
N ASP A 74 4.46 16.24 11.10
CA ASP A 74 3.12 16.08 11.71
C ASP A 74 2.59 14.64 11.66
N LEU A 75 3.44 13.65 11.40
CA LEU A 75 3.02 12.24 11.43
C LEU A 75 2.95 11.74 12.89
N PRO A 76 1.86 11.05 13.27
CA PRO A 76 1.79 10.37 14.55
C PRO A 76 2.94 9.37 14.74
N PRO A 77 3.38 9.12 15.99
CA PRO A 77 4.43 8.16 16.28
C PRO A 77 4.14 6.77 15.68
N GLY A 78 5.17 6.13 15.14
CA GLY A 78 5.04 4.81 14.50
C GLY A 78 4.32 4.83 13.15
N THR A 79 4.03 6.01 12.59
CA THR A 79 3.47 6.16 11.24
C THR A 79 4.53 6.57 10.23
N VAL A 80 4.48 5.97 9.04
CA VAL A 80 5.32 6.31 7.89
C VAL A 80 4.43 6.61 6.69
N LEU A 81 4.77 7.63 5.91
CA LEU A 81 4.10 7.94 4.65
C LEU A 81 5.00 7.59 3.47
N PHE A 82 4.44 6.98 2.45
CA PHE A 82 5.10 6.73 1.17
C PHE A 82 4.35 7.47 0.07
N ALA A 83 5.04 8.14 -0.84
CA ALA A 83 4.40 8.82 -1.96
C ALA A 83 5.14 8.58 -3.27
N ARG A 84 4.37 8.51 -4.36
CA ARG A 84 4.85 8.61 -5.73
C ARG A 84 4.60 10.01 -6.22
N LYS A 85 5.64 10.65 -6.76
CA LYS A 85 5.55 11.98 -7.36
C LYS A 85 5.80 11.91 -8.87
N ASN A 86 5.20 12.81 -9.63
CA ASN A 86 5.55 13.02 -11.03
C ASN A 86 6.87 13.81 -11.14
N ARG A 87 7.33 14.08 -12.38
CA ARG A 87 8.56 14.86 -12.62
C ARG A 87 8.49 16.32 -12.16
N ARG A 88 7.28 16.87 -11.99
CA ARG A 88 7.03 18.23 -11.52
C ARG A 88 6.96 18.31 -9.99
N GLY A 89 6.99 17.17 -9.31
CA GLY A 89 6.87 17.09 -7.85
C GLY A 89 5.45 16.87 -7.34
N ASP A 90 4.45 16.84 -8.23
CA ASP A 90 3.06 16.60 -7.85
C ASP A 90 2.88 15.16 -7.36
N VAL A 91 2.16 14.98 -6.27
CA VAL A 91 1.84 13.67 -5.71
C VAL A 91 0.81 12.99 -6.59
N LEU A 92 1.11 11.77 -7.03
CA LEU A 92 0.21 10.93 -7.82
C LEU A 92 -0.50 9.89 -6.96
N SER A 93 0.19 9.39 -5.93
CA SER A 93 -0.36 8.45 -4.97
C SER A 93 0.43 8.53 -3.67
N ALA A 94 -0.25 8.36 -2.54
CA ALA A 94 0.34 8.24 -1.23
C ALA A 94 -0.30 7.10 -0.44
N VAL A 95 0.50 6.39 0.33
CA VAL A 95 0.10 5.24 1.16
C VAL A 95 0.71 5.42 2.54
N ALA A 96 -0.10 5.26 3.57
CA ALA A 96 0.36 5.30 4.95
C ALA A 96 0.66 3.89 5.49
N TRP A 97 1.67 3.80 6.33
CA TRP A 97 1.96 2.63 7.15
C TRP A 97 1.82 3.05 8.60
N LEU A 98 0.78 2.56 9.26
CA LEU A 98 0.44 2.89 10.64
C LEU A 98 1.14 1.92 11.61
N ALA A 99 1.14 2.24 12.90
CA ALA A 99 1.73 1.38 13.94
C ALA A 99 1.14 -0.05 13.97
N GLU A 100 -0.10 -0.24 13.55
CA GLU A 100 -0.79 -1.55 13.53
C GLU A 100 -0.65 -2.29 12.19
N GLY A 101 -0.11 -1.65 11.17
CA GLY A 101 0.00 -2.22 9.83
C GLY A 101 -0.22 -1.20 8.73
N ILE A 102 -0.19 -1.69 7.50
CA ILE A 102 -0.37 -0.85 6.32
C ILE A 102 -1.81 -0.34 6.23
N ASP A 103 -1.95 0.95 5.94
CA ASP A 103 -3.25 1.54 5.61
C ASP A 103 -3.67 1.07 4.22
N THR A 104 -4.90 0.57 4.09
CA THR A 104 -5.38 0.01 2.82
C THR A 104 -5.81 1.06 1.81
N GLU A 105 -5.83 2.34 2.18
CA GLU A 105 -6.24 3.45 1.32
C GLU A 105 -5.06 4.07 0.57
N ILE A 106 -5.32 4.49 -0.67
CA ILE A 106 -4.42 5.28 -1.50
C ILE A 106 -4.96 6.70 -1.56
N TYR A 107 -4.13 7.64 -1.12
CA TYR A 107 -4.44 9.07 -1.13
C TYR A 107 -3.84 9.75 -2.35
N THR A 108 -4.43 10.88 -2.74
CA THR A 108 -4.01 11.65 -3.92
C THR A 108 -3.09 12.82 -3.56
N SER A 109 -3.01 13.17 -2.27
CA SER A 109 -2.14 14.21 -1.74
C SER A 109 -1.53 13.79 -0.39
N ILE A 110 -0.49 14.52 0.04
CA ILE A 110 0.12 14.30 1.36
C ILE A 110 -0.82 14.80 2.46
N GLU A 111 -1.48 15.92 2.22
CA GLU A 111 -2.40 16.58 3.14
C GLU A 111 -3.62 15.70 3.45
N GLU A 112 -4.20 15.07 2.41
CA GLU A 112 -5.28 14.10 2.56
C GLU A 112 -4.83 12.89 3.40
N ALA A 113 -3.63 12.36 3.11
CA ALA A 113 -3.08 11.24 3.86
C ALA A 113 -2.84 11.61 5.33
N LEU A 114 -2.30 12.79 5.61
CA LEU A 114 -2.06 13.27 6.98
C LEU A 114 -3.36 13.45 7.75
N ALA A 115 -4.39 14.04 7.13
CA ALA A 115 -5.70 14.20 7.75
C ALA A 115 -6.31 12.83 8.12
N ALA A 116 -6.28 11.88 7.20
CA ALA A 116 -6.79 10.53 7.43
C ALA A 116 -6.02 9.79 8.54
N VAL A 117 -4.69 9.85 8.50
CA VAL A 117 -3.81 9.26 9.51
C VAL A 117 -4.10 9.85 10.90
N ASN A 118 -4.25 11.17 11.00
CA ASN A 118 -4.53 11.84 12.27
C ASN A 118 -5.91 11.47 12.84
N VAL A 119 -6.93 11.33 11.99
CA VAL A 119 -8.25 10.84 12.41
C VAL A 119 -8.16 9.40 12.93
N LYS A 120 -7.42 8.53 12.21
CA LYS A 120 -7.19 7.13 12.61
C LYS A 120 -6.42 7.02 13.93
N ASP A 121 -5.43 7.89 14.18
CA ASP A 121 -4.72 7.96 15.47
C ASP A 121 -5.62 8.47 16.60
N ALA A 122 -6.38 9.54 16.36
CA ALA A 122 -7.27 10.13 17.34
C ALA A 122 -8.36 9.15 17.81
N ALA A 123 -8.89 8.32 16.90
CA ALA A 123 -9.87 7.28 17.22
C ALA A 123 -9.35 6.21 18.20
N LYS A 124 -8.02 6.03 18.31
CA LYS A 124 -7.39 5.04 19.21
C LYS A 124 -7.20 5.56 20.63
N ARG A 125 -6.97 6.87 20.77
CA ARG A 125 -6.75 7.53 22.07
C ARG A 125 -7.88 7.34 23.10
N PRO A 126 -9.19 7.36 22.75
CA PRO A 126 -10.24 7.11 23.74
C PRO A 126 -10.20 5.67 24.26
N TYR A 127 -9.89 4.66 23.44
CA TYR A 127 -9.81 3.26 23.88
C TYR A 127 -8.62 3.00 24.82
N ALA A 128 -7.45 3.59 24.52
CA ALA A 128 -6.28 3.47 25.37
C ALA A 128 -6.47 4.12 26.76
N LYS A 129 -7.20 5.25 26.84
CA LYS A 129 -7.56 5.87 28.13
C LYS A 129 -8.50 5.02 28.96
N THR A 130 -9.47 4.34 28.33
CA THR A 130 -10.38 3.43 29.03
C THR A 130 -9.64 2.20 29.57
N LEU A 131 -8.78 1.57 28.77
CA LEU A 131 -7.95 0.44 29.22
C LEU A 131 -6.98 0.81 30.35
N ALA A 132 -6.36 1.99 30.28
CA ALA A 132 -5.47 2.46 31.35
C ALA A 132 -6.20 2.64 32.69
N ASN A 133 -7.48 3.04 32.65
CA ASN A 133 -8.30 3.14 33.87
C ASN A 133 -8.74 1.76 34.40
N ASP A 134 -8.91 0.77 33.53
CA ASP A 134 -9.31 -0.60 33.91
C ASP A 134 -8.15 -1.42 34.51
N ILE A 135 -6.89 -1.13 34.15
CA ILE A 135 -5.70 -1.83 34.66
C ILE A 135 -5.27 -1.33 36.05
N VAL A 136 -5.71 -0.13 36.47
CA VAL A 136 -5.32 0.52 37.74
C VAL A 136 -6.35 0.24 38.87
N ARG A 137 -7.30 -0.68 38.66
CA ARG A 137 -8.22 -1.18 39.70
C ARG A 137 -7.88 -2.60 40.12
#